data_AF-A0A955T021-F1
#
_entry.id   AF-A0A955T021-F1
#
_cell.length_a   1.000
_cell.length_b   1.000
_cell.length_c   1.000
_cell.angle_alpha   90.00
_cell.angle_beta   90.00
_cell.angle_gamma   90.00
#
_symmetry.space_group_name_H-M   'P 1'
#
loop_
_entity.id
_entity.type
_entity.pdbx_description
1 polymer ?
#
loop_
_entity_poly.entity_id
_entity_poly.type
_entity_poly.pdbx_seq_one_letter_code
_entity_poly.pdbx_strand_id
1 'polypeptide(L)'
;MIGGFFSPVATCQDQGQSDQSAKSERNIPEIPWSYWEENPQPPGERGKDYTPVYTPNGETLSWKVVDGVKVFHLVAEPVREEVVEGLTIDTWGYNGGTPGPTIEVVQGDRVRIYVTNNLPAETSVHWHGIILPCGMDGVSGLTQPSIKPGETFRYEFIFPDAGTFMYHPHFDSMTQEGM
;
A
#
# COMPACT_ATOMS: atom_id res chain seq x y z
N MET A 1 -10.64 -24.80 0.69
CA MET A 1 -10.63 -26.19 0.17
C MET A 1 -9.90 -26.14 -1.16
N ILE A 2 -8.88 -27.00 -1.36
CA ILE A 2 -8.10 -27.26 -2.60
C ILE A 2 -7.25 -26.05 -3.07
N GLY A 3 -5.91 -26.02 -3.22
CA GLY A 3 -4.85 -27.02 -3.32
C GLY A 3 -4.00 -26.73 -4.57
N GLY A 4 -2.73 -26.32 -4.43
CA GLY A 4 -1.77 -26.14 -5.54
C GLY A 4 -0.31 -26.02 -5.02
N PHE A 5 0.61 -26.81 -5.59
CA PHE A 5 1.99 -27.11 -5.10
C PHE A 5 3.10 -26.63 -6.06
N PHE A 6 4.37 -26.67 -5.56
CA PHE A 6 5.72 -26.63 -6.20
C PHE A 6 6.38 -25.25 -6.45
N SER A 7 7.70 -24.99 -6.27
CA SER A 7 8.91 -25.65 -5.68
C SER A 7 10.05 -24.59 -5.58
N PRO A 8 11.12 -24.73 -4.76
CA PRO A 8 12.11 -23.68 -4.49
C PRO A 8 13.43 -23.82 -5.30
N VAL A 9 14.17 -22.72 -5.47
CA VAL A 9 15.58 -22.74 -5.94
C VAL A 9 16.47 -21.94 -4.97
N ALA A 10 17.65 -22.50 -4.72
CA ALA A 10 18.51 -22.30 -3.55
C ALA A 10 19.70 -21.34 -3.76
N THR A 11 20.49 -21.23 -2.68
CA THR A 11 21.93 -20.87 -2.51
C THR A 11 22.16 -19.56 -1.75
N CYS A 12 23.19 -19.37 -0.90
CA CYS A 12 24.41 -20.13 -0.62
C CYS A 12 24.80 -19.93 0.86
N GLN A 13 25.30 -20.98 1.53
CA GLN A 13 25.99 -20.86 2.84
C GLN A 13 27.43 -20.37 2.61
N ASP A 14 27.89 -19.44 3.43
CA ASP A 14 29.32 -19.31 3.74
C ASP A 14 29.50 -19.08 5.24
N GLN A 15 30.42 -19.85 5.83
CA GLN A 15 30.76 -19.80 7.24
C GLN A 15 31.97 -18.91 7.43
N GLY A 16 31.82 -17.86 8.25
CA GLY A 16 32.94 -17.01 8.67
C GLY A 16 32.63 -16.41 10.04
N GLN A 17 33.04 -17.10 11.09
CA GLN A 17 32.86 -16.69 12.49
C GLN A 17 34.14 -15.99 12.95
N SER A 18 34.07 -14.71 13.34
CA SER A 18 35.04 -14.09 14.23
C SER A 18 34.39 -12.97 15.06
N ASP A 19 34.41 -13.18 16.38
CA ASP A 19 33.98 -12.32 17.48
C ASP A 19 34.23 -10.82 17.27
N GLN A 20 33.26 -9.96 17.64
CA GLN A 20 33.50 -8.73 18.42
C GLN A 20 32.28 -8.28 19.25
N SER A 21 32.50 -8.27 20.57
CA SER A 21 31.96 -7.34 21.58
C SER A 21 30.43 -7.27 21.81
N ALA A 22 30.04 -7.68 23.02
CA ALA A 22 28.71 -7.55 23.58
C ALA A 22 28.18 -6.10 23.56
N LYS A 23 27.25 -5.82 22.65
CA LYS A 23 26.11 -4.94 22.93
C LYS A 23 25.02 -5.84 23.50
N SER A 24 24.35 -5.44 24.58
CA SER A 24 23.09 -6.08 24.95
C SER A 24 22.08 -5.75 23.86
N GLU A 25 22.10 -6.56 22.81
CA GLU A 25 21.13 -6.52 21.73
C GLU A 25 19.79 -6.88 22.39
N ARG A 26 19.00 -5.84 22.70
CA ARG A 26 17.57 -6.02 22.67
C ARG A 26 17.30 -6.69 21.34
N ASN A 27 16.67 -7.86 21.37
CA ASN A 27 16.24 -8.59 20.18
C ASN A 27 15.13 -7.73 19.53
N ILE A 28 15.53 -6.63 18.90
CA ILE A 28 14.66 -5.70 18.21
C ILE A 28 14.36 -6.40 16.89
N PRO A 29 13.07 -6.66 16.59
CA PRO A 29 12.69 -7.24 15.31
C PRO A 29 13.29 -6.44 14.16
N GLU A 30 13.75 -7.13 13.13
CA GLU A 30 14.22 -6.50 11.91
C GLU A 30 13.12 -5.61 11.31
N ILE A 31 13.51 -4.42 10.86
CA ILE A 31 12.61 -3.45 10.25
C ILE A 31 12.48 -3.81 8.77
N PRO A 32 11.31 -4.21 8.24
CA PRO A 32 11.22 -4.80 6.90
C PRO A 32 11.71 -3.90 5.76
N TRP A 33 11.71 -2.58 5.95
CA TRP A 33 12.17 -1.61 4.96
C TRP A 33 13.64 -1.20 5.11
N SER A 34 14.37 -1.60 6.16
CA SER A 34 15.73 -1.10 6.42
C SER A 34 16.73 -1.50 5.33
N TYR A 35 16.61 -2.73 4.80
CA TYR A 35 17.43 -3.19 3.69
C TYR A 35 17.33 -2.25 2.46
N TRP A 36 16.11 -1.82 2.14
CA TRP A 36 15.84 -0.96 0.98
C TRP A 36 16.24 0.50 1.22
N GLU A 37 16.24 0.97 2.48
CA GLU A 37 16.81 2.28 2.84
C GLU A 37 18.32 2.32 2.59
N GLU A 38 19.02 1.24 2.92
CA GLU A 38 20.48 1.12 2.73
C GLU A 38 20.87 0.86 1.26
N ASN A 39 19.97 0.26 0.48
CA ASN A 39 20.22 -0.17 -0.90
C ASN A 39 19.17 0.39 -1.88
N PRO A 40 19.05 1.73 -2.02
CA PRO A 40 17.99 2.35 -2.80
C PRO A 40 18.09 1.96 -4.29
N GLN A 41 16.96 1.52 -4.84
CA GLN A 41 16.82 1.17 -6.26
C GLN A 41 16.02 2.26 -7.00
N PRO A 42 16.26 2.45 -8.31
CA PRO A 42 15.37 3.27 -9.12
C PRO A 42 13.95 2.67 -9.15
N PRO A 43 12.89 3.51 -9.22
CA PRO A 43 11.52 3.02 -9.34
C PRO A 43 11.32 2.04 -10.50
N GLY A 44 10.71 0.89 -10.23
CA GLY A 44 10.51 -0.14 -11.25
C GLY A 44 9.62 0.34 -12.42
N GLU A 45 10.03 0.06 -13.65
CA GLU A 45 9.38 0.48 -14.88
C GLU A 45 8.42 -0.59 -15.43
N ARG A 46 7.19 -0.17 -15.76
CA ARG A 46 6.12 -1.01 -16.30
C ARG A 46 6.55 -1.65 -17.63
N GLY A 47 6.47 -2.98 -17.74
CA GLY A 47 6.81 -3.73 -18.96
C GLY A 47 8.31 -3.95 -19.20
N LYS A 48 9.17 -3.40 -18.33
CA LYS A 48 10.61 -3.65 -18.33
C LYS A 48 11.01 -4.48 -17.12
N ASP A 49 10.66 -4.01 -15.93
CA ASP A 49 11.06 -4.65 -14.67
C ASP A 49 9.96 -5.59 -14.14
N TYR A 50 8.71 -5.40 -14.55
CA TYR A 50 7.58 -6.27 -14.19
C TYR A 50 6.51 -6.35 -15.27
N THR A 51 5.77 -7.46 -15.28
CA THR A 51 4.56 -7.62 -16.11
C THR A 51 3.38 -6.99 -15.39
N PRO A 52 2.66 -6.05 -16.02
CA PRO A 52 1.57 -5.36 -15.35
C PRO A 52 0.40 -6.28 -15.03
N VAL A 53 -0.24 -6.04 -13.90
CA VAL A 53 -1.47 -6.71 -13.52
C VAL A 53 -2.61 -6.20 -14.40
N TYR A 54 -3.48 -7.13 -14.79
CA TYR A 54 -4.76 -6.79 -15.41
C TYR A 54 -5.85 -6.92 -14.35
N THR A 55 -6.56 -5.82 -14.08
CA THR A 55 -7.69 -5.78 -13.15
C THR A 55 -8.99 -5.75 -13.96
N PRO A 56 -9.71 -6.88 -14.08
CA PRO A 56 -10.97 -6.91 -14.84
C PRO A 56 -11.98 -5.95 -14.22
N ASN A 57 -12.63 -5.14 -15.05
CA ASN A 57 -13.64 -4.16 -14.64
C ASN A 57 -13.16 -3.13 -13.61
N GLY A 58 -11.84 -2.96 -13.45
CA GLY A 58 -11.25 -1.95 -12.58
C GLY A 58 -10.23 -1.11 -13.33
N GLU A 59 -9.67 -0.13 -12.63
CA GLU A 59 -8.64 0.75 -13.16
C GLU A 59 -7.32 0.58 -12.40
N THR A 60 -6.19 0.78 -13.07
CA THR A 60 -4.88 0.91 -12.41
C THR A 60 -4.66 2.38 -12.07
N LEU A 61 -4.30 2.65 -10.81
CA LEU A 61 -4.03 4.02 -10.38
C LEU A 61 -2.77 4.55 -11.08
N SER A 62 -2.93 5.66 -11.81
CA SER A 62 -1.81 6.31 -12.50
C SER A 62 -0.79 6.89 -11.51
N TRP A 63 0.47 6.92 -11.92
CA TRP A 63 1.57 7.45 -11.13
C TRP A 63 2.60 8.18 -12.00
N LYS A 64 3.43 8.98 -11.33
CA LYS A 64 4.60 9.65 -11.92
C LYS A 64 5.81 9.50 -11.01
N VAL A 65 7.01 9.53 -11.58
CA VAL A 65 8.24 9.60 -10.78
C VAL A 65 8.57 11.07 -10.48
N VAL A 66 8.78 11.39 -9.20
CA VAL A 66 9.29 12.70 -8.76
C VAL A 66 10.44 12.44 -7.80
N ASP A 67 11.64 12.92 -8.12
CA ASP A 67 12.85 12.76 -7.29
C ASP A 67 13.12 11.29 -6.86
N GLY A 68 12.90 10.35 -7.78
CA GLY A 68 13.09 8.91 -7.51
C GLY A 68 11.97 8.27 -6.67
N VAL A 69 10.84 8.96 -6.46
CA VAL A 69 9.67 8.45 -5.72
C VAL A 69 8.51 8.23 -6.68
N LYS A 70 7.83 7.08 -6.59
CA LYS A 70 6.55 6.86 -7.29
C LYS A 70 5.44 7.61 -6.57
N VAL A 71 4.85 8.59 -7.24
CA VAL A 71 3.82 9.46 -6.68
C VAL A 71 2.45 9.12 -7.25
N PHE A 72 1.51 8.82 -6.35
CA PHE A 72 0.11 8.48 -6.62
C PHE A 72 -0.82 9.53 -5.99
N HIS A 73 -2.03 9.66 -6.55
CA HIS A 73 -3.10 10.49 -6.00
C HIS A 73 -4.38 9.65 -5.87
N LEU A 74 -4.70 9.29 -4.63
CA LEU A 74 -5.91 8.57 -4.29
C LEU A 74 -6.94 9.58 -3.76
N VAL A 75 -8.17 9.53 -4.26
CA VAL A 75 -9.22 10.48 -3.89
C VAL A 75 -10.39 9.70 -3.33
N ALA A 76 -10.67 9.86 -2.03
CA ALA A 76 -11.86 9.29 -1.40
C ALA A 76 -13.05 10.19 -1.69
N GLU A 77 -14.11 9.69 -2.31
CA GLU A 77 -15.25 10.50 -2.73
C GLU A 77 -16.57 9.71 -2.79
N PRO A 78 -17.74 10.39 -2.75
CA PRO A 78 -19.01 9.74 -3.04
C PRO A 78 -19.07 9.32 -4.50
N VAL A 79 -19.47 8.07 -4.74
CA VAL A 79 -19.57 7.48 -6.08
C VAL A 79 -20.97 6.90 -6.30
N ARG A 80 -21.41 6.90 -7.55
CA ARG A 80 -22.68 6.31 -7.98
C ARG A 80 -22.37 5.22 -8.99
N GLU A 81 -22.50 3.97 -8.55
CA GLU A 81 -22.03 2.78 -9.28
C GLU A 81 -23.22 1.90 -9.67
N GLU A 82 -23.23 1.39 -10.90
CA GLU A 82 -24.16 0.34 -11.32
C GLU A 82 -23.54 -1.03 -11.05
N VAL A 83 -24.05 -1.74 -10.04
CA VAL A 83 -23.44 -3.01 -9.56
C VAL A 83 -23.90 -4.19 -10.43
N VAL A 84 -25.17 -4.16 -10.83
CA VAL A 84 -25.77 -5.11 -11.77
C VAL A 84 -26.78 -4.35 -12.63
N GLU A 85 -27.15 -4.90 -13.79
CA GLU A 85 -28.06 -4.27 -14.74
C GLU A 85 -29.32 -3.73 -14.06
N GLY A 86 -29.49 -2.40 -14.11
CA GLY A 86 -30.64 -1.69 -13.54
C GLY A 86 -30.58 -1.43 -12.03
N LEU A 87 -29.51 -1.84 -11.34
CA LEU A 87 -29.28 -1.57 -9.91
C LEU A 87 -28.10 -0.62 -9.72
N THR A 88 -28.42 0.65 -9.47
CA THR A 88 -27.45 1.67 -9.08
C THR A 88 -27.46 1.87 -7.57
N ILE A 89 -26.27 1.98 -6.97
CA ILE A 89 -26.09 2.33 -5.56
C ILE A 89 -25.34 3.65 -5.45
N ASP A 90 -25.67 4.43 -4.41
CA ASP A 90 -24.85 5.55 -3.96
C ASP A 90 -23.98 5.03 -2.81
N THR A 91 -22.67 5.11 -2.96
CA THR A 91 -21.68 4.58 -2.01
C THR A 91 -20.49 5.53 -1.95
N TRP A 92 -19.50 5.21 -1.12
CA TRP A 92 -18.20 5.88 -1.14
C TRP A 92 -17.18 4.96 -1.80
N GLY A 93 -16.19 5.54 -2.44
CA GLY A 93 -15.15 4.81 -3.14
C GLY A 93 -13.90 5.65 -3.33
N TYR A 94 -13.02 5.18 -4.22
CA TYR A 94 -11.80 5.88 -4.57
C TYR A 94 -11.72 6.17 -6.06
N ASN A 95 -11.35 7.40 -6.43
CA ASN A 95 -11.13 7.83 -7.80
C ASN A 95 -12.31 7.49 -8.73
N GLY A 96 -13.53 7.72 -8.27
CA GLY A 96 -14.75 7.55 -9.05
C GLY A 96 -15.37 6.14 -9.08
N GLY A 97 -14.82 5.14 -8.38
CA GLY A 97 -15.39 3.79 -8.37
C GLY A 97 -15.25 3.02 -7.06
N THR A 98 -16.01 1.93 -6.96
CA THR A 98 -15.80 0.86 -5.98
C THR A 98 -15.90 -0.52 -6.65
N PRO A 99 -14.90 -1.42 -6.50
CA PRO A 99 -13.67 -1.25 -5.73
C PRO A 99 -12.76 -0.14 -6.30
N GLY A 100 -11.95 0.47 -5.43
CA GLY A 100 -10.99 1.49 -5.84
C GLY A 100 -9.90 0.98 -6.81
N PRO A 101 -9.10 1.89 -7.39
CA PRO A 101 -8.12 1.53 -8.41
C PRO A 101 -6.95 0.70 -7.85
N THR A 102 -6.46 -0.24 -8.65
CA THR A 102 -5.30 -1.08 -8.31
C THR A 102 -4.02 -0.25 -8.26
N ILE A 103 -3.30 -0.32 -7.15
CA ILE A 103 -1.99 0.33 -6.98
C ILE A 103 -0.90 -0.71 -7.26
N GLU A 104 -0.10 -0.46 -8.29
CA GLU A 104 1.02 -1.33 -8.68
C GLU A 104 2.36 -0.72 -8.29
N VAL A 105 3.14 -1.45 -7.48
CA VAL A 105 4.46 -1.06 -6.99
C VAL A 105 5.40 -2.27 -7.02
N VAL A 106 6.70 -2.01 -7.16
CA VAL A 106 7.76 -3.02 -7.09
C VAL A 106 8.35 -3.00 -5.69
N GLN A 107 8.74 -4.18 -5.20
CA GLN A 107 9.43 -4.30 -3.92
C GLN A 107 10.69 -3.41 -3.90
N GLY A 108 10.87 -2.64 -2.83
CA GLY A 108 11.92 -1.65 -2.70
C GLY A 108 11.61 -0.27 -3.30
N ASP A 109 10.49 -0.10 -4.01
CA ASP A 109 10.08 1.21 -4.49
C ASP A 109 9.80 2.15 -3.30
N ARG A 110 10.31 3.38 -3.39
CA ARG A 110 9.83 4.46 -2.54
C ARG A 110 8.53 5.00 -3.12
N VAL A 111 7.47 4.92 -2.32
CA VAL A 111 6.11 5.26 -2.75
C VAL A 111 5.63 6.46 -1.93
N ARG A 112 4.96 7.40 -2.61
CA ARG A 112 4.25 8.51 -2.01
C ARG A 112 2.82 8.54 -2.51
N ILE A 113 1.86 8.46 -1.62
CA ILE A 113 0.44 8.45 -1.95
C ILE A 113 -0.21 9.65 -1.27
N TYR A 114 -0.70 10.58 -2.09
CA TYR A 114 -1.54 11.67 -1.63
C TYR A 114 -2.97 11.19 -1.58
N VAL A 115 -3.52 11.07 -0.37
CA VAL A 115 -4.92 10.71 -0.15
C VAL A 115 -5.70 11.98 0.12
N THR A 116 -6.60 12.36 -0.79
CA THR A 116 -7.48 13.52 -0.63
C THR A 116 -8.87 13.05 -0.23
N ASN A 117 -9.42 13.62 0.84
CA ASN A 117 -10.75 13.28 1.32
C ASN A 117 -11.81 14.28 0.79
N ASN A 118 -12.61 13.86 -0.18
CA ASN A 118 -13.78 14.59 -0.68
C ASN A 118 -15.10 14.09 -0.07
N LEU A 119 -15.06 13.19 0.92
CA LEU A 119 -16.24 12.71 1.62
C LEU A 119 -16.78 13.77 2.59
N PRO A 120 -18.07 13.69 2.96
CA PRO A 120 -18.63 14.53 4.02
C PRO A 120 -18.19 14.13 5.44
N ALA A 121 -17.42 13.04 5.58
CA ALA A 121 -16.96 12.48 6.85
C ALA A 121 -15.42 12.40 6.90
N GLU A 122 -14.85 12.30 8.10
CA GLU A 122 -13.42 11.98 8.25
C GLU A 122 -13.11 10.59 7.72
N THR A 123 -11.87 10.35 7.27
CA THR A 123 -11.43 9.04 6.79
C THR A 123 -9.95 8.81 7.07
N SER A 124 -9.46 7.61 6.77
CA SER A 124 -8.04 7.28 6.69
C SER A 124 -7.86 6.16 5.67
N VAL A 125 -6.61 5.81 5.33
CA VAL A 125 -6.32 4.65 4.47
C VAL A 125 -5.32 3.75 5.17
N HIS A 126 -5.74 2.53 5.49
CA HIS A 126 -4.89 1.48 6.03
C HIS A 126 -4.37 0.56 4.92
N TRP A 127 -3.12 0.15 5.04
CA TRP A 127 -2.38 -0.64 4.06
C TRP A 127 -2.31 -2.10 4.53
N HIS A 128 -3.42 -2.81 4.34
CA HIS A 128 -3.65 -4.14 4.89
C HIS A 128 -2.59 -5.15 4.48
N GLY A 129 -1.93 -5.72 5.48
CA GLY A 129 -0.91 -6.76 5.31
C GLY A 129 0.50 -6.23 5.06
N ILE A 130 0.70 -4.91 5.03
CA ILE A 130 2.01 -4.29 4.84
C ILE A 130 2.55 -3.82 6.18
N ILE A 131 3.76 -4.25 6.53
CA ILE A 131 4.43 -3.79 7.74
C ILE A 131 5.09 -2.44 7.46
N LEU A 132 4.53 -1.37 8.02
CA LEU A 132 4.93 0.00 7.76
C LEU A 132 5.44 0.73 9.01
N PRO A 133 6.18 1.85 8.85
CA PRO A 133 6.39 2.78 9.96
C PRO A 133 5.06 3.17 10.57
N CYS A 134 4.97 3.18 11.91
CA CYS A 134 3.72 3.42 12.63
C CYS A 134 2.91 4.60 12.06
N GLY A 135 3.53 5.77 11.84
CA GLY A 135 2.85 6.95 11.30
C GLY A 135 2.35 6.87 9.84
N MET A 136 2.54 5.74 9.16
CA MET A 136 2.08 5.49 7.79
C MET A 136 1.03 4.38 7.71
N ASP A 137 0.66 3.77 8.83
CA ASP A 137 -0.21 2.58 8.86
C ASP A 137 -1.69 2.89 8.61
N GLY A 138 -2.16 4.11 8.87
CA GLY A 138 -3.53 4.49 8.50
C GLY A 138 -4.61 4.27 9.55
N VAL A 139 -4.27 3.83 10.76
CA VAL A 139 -5.23 3.63 11.86
C VAL A 139 -5.51 4.97 12.55
N SER A 140 -6.68 5.54 12.25
CA SER A 140 -7.13 6.83 12.81
C SER A 140 -7.19 6.81 14.34
N GLY A 141 -6.65 7.85 14.97
CA GLY A 141 -6.64 8.03 16.42
C GLY A 141 -5.58 7.20 17.16
N LEU A 142 -4.90 6.28 16.49
CA LEU A 142 -3.80 5.49 17.07
C LEU A 142 -2.46 5.83 16.43
N THR A 143 -2.38 5.70 15.11
CA THR A 143 -1.12 5.83 14.35
C THR A 143 -0.99 7.20 13.68
N GLN A 144 -2.13 7.82 13.36
CA GLN A 144 -2.22 9.15 12.77
C GLN A 144 -3.57 9.83 13.12
N PRO A 145 -3.67 11.17 12.97
CA PRO A 145 -4.97 11.85 12.93
C PRO A 145 -5.80 11.41 11.72
N SER A 146 -7.13 11.44 11.85
CA SER A 146 -8.04 11.28 10.71
C SER A 146 -7.83 12.38 9.67
N ILE A 147 -8.06 12.05 8.40
CA ILE A 147 -8.07 12.98 7.27
C ILE A 147 -9.45 13.64 7.22
N LYS A 148 -9.56 14.94 7.48
CA LYS A 148 -10.85 15.63 7.47
C LYS A 148 -11.37 15.89 6.05
N PRO A 149 -12.67 16.16 5.88
CA PRO A 149 -13.21 16.62 4.60
C PRO A 149 -12.42 17.81 4.02
N GLY A 150 -12.00 17.68 2.76
CA GLY A 150 -11.18 18.64 2.03
C GLY A 150 -9.68 18.59 2.32
N GLU A 151 -9.22 17.75 3.24
CA GLU A 151 -7.80 17.60 3.55
C GLU A 151 -7.12 16.54 2.69
N THR A 152 -5.81 16.70 2.49
CA THR A 152 -4.93 15.71 1.87
C THR A 152 -3.89 15.25 2.86
N PHE A 153 -3.78 13.94 3.05
CA PHE A 153 -2.69 13.33 3.82
C PHE A 153 -1.66 12.69 2.88
N ARG A 154 -0.39 12.78 3.25
CA ARG A 154 0.73 12.21 2.48
C ARG A 154 1.24 10.96 3.19
N TYR A 155 0.94 9.80 2.63
CA TYR A 155 1.62 8.56 2.97
C TYR A 155 2.93 8.48 2.19
N GLU A 156 4.02 8.12 2.86
CA GLU A 156 5.31 7.91 2.21
C GLU A 156 6.11 6.83 2.92
N PHE A 157 6.44 5.76 2.20
CA PHE A 157 7.17 4.62 2.73
C PHE A 157 7.87 3.86 1.60
N ILE A 158 8.79 2.98 1.96
CA ILE A 158 9.42 2.04 1.02
C ILE A 158 8.66 0.73 1.10
N PHE A 159 8.28 0.17 -0.05
CA PHE A 159 7.47 -1.04 -0.11
C PHE A 159 8.32 -2.27 0.21
N PRO A 160 8.10 -2.96 1.35
CA PRO A 160 9.07 -3.94 1.84
C PRO A 160 8.99 -5.30 1.15
N ASP A 161 7.76 -5.74 0.81
CA ASP A 161 7.46 -7.13 0.45
C ASP A 161 6.77 -7.23 -0.91
N ALA A 162 7.06 -8.27 -1.69
CA ALA A 162 6.32 -8.57 -2.92
C ALA A 162 5.07 -9.42 -2.59
N GLY A 163 3.93 -9.07 -3.14
CA GLY A 163 2.68 -9.81 -2.91
C GLY A 163 1.43 -9.08 -3.37
N THR A 164 0.27 -9.62 -3.01
CA THR A 164 -1.03 -8.96 -3.18
C THR A 164 -1.52 -8.50 -1.82
N PHE A 165 -1.74 -7.20 -1.71
CA PHE A 165 -2.20 -6.53 -0.49
C PHE A 165 -3.51 -5.80 -0.78
N MET A 166 -4.15 -5.28 0.26
CA MET A 166 -5.36 -4.48 0.14
C MET A 166 -5.14 -3.13 0.81
N TYR A 167 -5.91 -2.14 0.41
CA TYR A 167 -6.04 -0.90 1.17
C TYR A 167 -7.52 -0.64 1.42
N HIS A 168 -7.85 -0.09 2.58
CA HIS A 168 -9.22 0.20 2.97
C HIS A 168 -9.24 1.26 4.07
N PRO A 169 -10.38 1.94 4.30
CA PRO A 169 -10.48 2.85 5.42
C PRO A 169 -10.28 2.16 6.77
N HIS A 170 -9.72 2.90 7.72
CA HIS A 170 -9.65 2.49 9.11
C HIS A 170 -10.18 3.60 10.02
N PHE A 171 -11.30 4.18 9.59
CA PHE A 171 -12.14 5.11 10.32
C PHE A 171 -13.60 4.70 10.12
N ASP A 172 -14.38 4.64 11.21
CA ASP A 172 -15.79 4.23 11.21
C ASP A 172 -16.12 3.10 10.21
N SER A 173 -15.46 1.96 10.40
CA SER A 173 -15.55 0.77 9.55
C SER A 173 -16.97 0.46 9.10
N MET A 174 -17.96 0.50 10.00
CA MET A 174 -19.35 0.20 9.64
C MET A 174 -19.97 1.08 8.54
N THR A 175 -19.51 2.33 8.41
CA THR A 175 -20.00 3.29 7.41
C THR A 175 -19.11 3.32 6.16
N GLN A 176 -17.83 2.94 6.30
CA GLN A 176 -16.82 3.04 5.24
C GLN A 176 -16.41 1.67 4.65
N GLU A 177 -16.98 0.57 5.17
CA GLU A 177 -16.82 -0.77 4.60
C GLU A 177 -17.26 -0.77 3.12
N GLY A 178 -16.36 -1.20 2.23
CA GLY A 178 -16.60 -1.27 0.79
C GLY A 178 -15.93 -0.17 -0.04
N MET A 179 -15.22 0.77 0.60
CA MET A 179 -14.25 1.66 -0.06
C MET A 179 -12.94 0.94 -0.36
#